data_AF-A0A3D2UX85-F1
#
_entry.id   AF-A0A3D2UX85-F1
#
_cell.length_a   1.000
_cell.length_b   1.000
_cell.length_c   1.000
_cell.angle_alpha   90.00
_cell.angle_beta   90.00
_cell.angle_gamma   90.00
#
_symmetry.space_group_name_H-M   'P 1'
#
loop_
_entity.id
_entity.type
_entity.pdbx_description
1 polymer ?
#
loop_
_entity_poly.entity_id
_entity_poly.type
_entity_poly.pdbx_seq_one_letter_code
_entity_poly.pdbx_strand_id
1 'polypeptide(L)' 'QFLETYSDVVNNFTGRFQESEDISKLNFTDLIQEMIDRGFAVHYMEIHKGWLEIHNADHIALAQKSFTA' A
#
# COMPACT_ATOMS: atom_id res chain seq x y z
N GLN A 1 -9.13 -5.47 13.05
CA GLN A 1 -7.88 -4.70 13.07
C GLN A 1 -7.78 -3.76 11.88
N PHE A 2 -7.49 -4.20 10.63
CA PHE A 2 -7.39 -3.27 9.50
C PHE A 2 -8.62 -2.38 9.29
N LEU A 3 -9.81 -2.99 9.13
CA LEU A 3 -11.06 -2.22 8.92
C LEU A 3 -11.45 -1.37 10.13
N GLU A 4 -11.10 -1.80 11.34
CA GLU A 4 -11.34 -1.03 12.57
C GLU A 4 -10.41 0.18 12.62
N THR A 5 -9.12 0.01 12.31
CA THR A 5 -8.15 1.11 12.17
C THR A 5 -8.61 2.09 11.10
N TYR A 6 -9.06 1.61 9.94
CA TYR A 6 -9.61 2.49 8.89
C TYR A 6 -10.81 3.28 9.38
N SER A 7 -11.79 2.62 10.01
CA SER A 7 -12.99 3.29 10.51
C SER A 7 -12.66 4.32 11.60
N ASP A 8 -11.75 3.99 12.52
CA ASP A 8 -11.28 4.90 13.54
C ASP A 8 -10.55 6.12 12.93
N VAL A 9 -9.64 5.89 11.99
CA VAL A 9 -8.90 6.95 11.29
C VAL A 9 -9.85 7.91 10.59
N VAL A 10 -10.79 7.40 9.80
CA VAL A 10 -11.73 8.23 9.02
C VAL A 10 -12.66 9.05 9.92
N ASN A 11 -13.04 8.53 11.09
CA ASN A 11 -13.98 9.21 11.98
C ASN A 11 -13.30 10.14 13.00
N ASN A 12 -12.05 9.89 13.37
CA ASN A 12 -11.41 10.55 14.52
C ASN A 12 -10.22 11.44 14.14
N PHE A 13 -9.60 11.26 12.97
CA PHE A 13 -8.48 12.11 12.56
C PHE A 13 -8.93 13.30 11.72
N THR A 14 -8.23 14.42 11.89
CA THR A 14 -8.40 15.64 11.09
C THR A 14 -7.03 16.21 10.74
N GLY A 15 -6.91 16.79 9.54
CA GLY A 15 -5.63 17.32 9.05
C GLY A 15 -4.75 16.25 8.41
N ARG A 16 -3.44 16.52 8.40
CA ARG A 16 -2.42 15.65 7.80
C ARG A 16 -2.38 14.31 8.53
N PHE A 17 -2.32 13.23 7.75
CA PHE A 17 -2.25 11.87 8.26
C PHE A 17 -1.16 11.12 7.53
N GLN A 18 -0.13 10.68 8.26
CA GLN A 18 1.05 10.02 7.69
C GLN A 18 1.64 10.85 6.53
N GLU A 19 1.73 10.28 5.32
CA GLU A 19 2.22 10.98 4.12
C GLU A 19 1.11 11.74 3.38
N SER A 20 -0.16 11.50 3.71
CA SER A 20 -1.30 12.17 3.10
C SER A 20 -1.55 13.57 3.69
N GLU A 21 -1.81 14.53 2.80
CA GLU A 21 -2.16 15.92 3.17
C GLU A 21 -3.45 16.00 3.99
N ASP A 22 -4.38 15.08 3.76
CA ASP A 22 -5.65 14.98 4.46
C ASP A 22 -6.23 13.56 4.43
N ILE A 23 -7.16 13.26 5.35
CA ILE A 23 -7.77 11.94 5.48
C ILE A 23 -8.52 11.48 4.22
N SER A 24 -9.08 12.39 3.40
CA SER A 24 -9.77 12.00 2.17
C SER A 24 -8.83 11.49 1.08
N LYS A 25 -7.54 11.77 1.19
CA LYS A 25 -6.48 11.36 0.26
C LYS A 25 -5.61 10.21 0.78
N LEU A 26 -5.90 9.67 1.96
CA LEU A 26 -5.10 8.58 2.53
C LEU A 26 -5.04 7.40 1.57
N ASN A 27 -3.86 6.80 1.43
CA ASN A 27 -3.64 5.63 0.60
C ASN A 27 -3.52 4.36 1.46
N PHE A 28 -3.41 3.22 0.79
CA PHE A 28 -3.28 1.93 1.48
C PHE A 28 -2.03 1.87 2.37
N THR A 29 -0.90 2.43 1.93
CA THR A 29 0.34 2.42 2.69
C THR A 29 0.27 3.29 3.95
N ASP A 30 -0.47 4.40 3.93
CA ASP A 30 -0.73 5.23 5.12
C ASP A 30 -1.44 4.42 6.21
N LEU A 31 -2.42 3.58 5.85
CA LEU A 31 -3.11 2.72 6.82
C LEU A 31 -2.21 1.63 7.38
N ILE A 32 -1.35 1.04 6.54
CA ILE A 32 -0.38 0.05 7.00
C ILE A 32 0.61 0.68 7.98
N GLN A 33 1.10 1.89 7.69
CA GLN A 33 1.97 2.64 8.58
C GLN A 33 1.28 2.94 9.92
N GLU A 34 0.03 3.40 9.89
CA GLU A 34 -0.76 3.64 11.10
C GLU A 34 -0.95 2.36 11.92
N MET A 35 -1.16 1.22 11.27
CA MET A 35 -1.26 -0.06 11.98
C MET A 35 0.06 -0.44 12.67
N ILE A 36 1.20 -0.19 12.01
CA ILE A 36 2.52 -0.40 12.61
C ILE A 36 2.71 0.53 13.82
N ASP A 37 2.38 1.82 13.68
CA ASP A 37 2.52 2.82 14.73
C ASP A 37 1.65 2.51 15.96
N ARG A 38 0.47 1.90 15.74
CA ARG A 38 -0.43 1.39 16.80
C ARG A 38 0.05 0.08 17.45
N GLY A 39 1.15 -0.49 16.98
CA GLY A 39 1.74 -1.72 17.51
C GLY A 39 1.10 -3.01 17.00
N PHE A 40 0.32 -2.97 15.91
CA PHE A 40 -0.15 -4.20 15.28
C PHE A 40 1.01 -4.93 14.58
N ALA A 41 1.01 -6.25 14.69
CA ALA A 41 1.94 -7.07 13.91
C ALA A 41 1.49 -7.10 12.44
N VAL A 42 2.30 -6.50 11.56
CA VAL A 42 2.11 -6.60 10.11
C VAL A 42 3.09 -7.64 9.58
N HIS A 43 2.54 -8.74 9.07
CA HIS A 43 3.32 -9.80 8.43
C HIS A 43 3.40 -9.55 6.93
N TYR A 44 4.61 -9.59 6.38
CA TYR A 44 4.84 -9.45 4.94
C TYR A 44 5.55 -10.69 4.38
N MET A 45 5.41 -10.89 3.08
CA MET A 45 6.11 -11.91 2.33
C MET A 45 7.08 -11.23 1.37
N GLU A 46 8.37 -11.47 1.56
CA GLU A 46 9.40 -10.92 0.69
C GLU A 46 9.43 -11.65 -0.66
N ILE A 47 9.35 -10.88 -1.75
CA ILE A 47 9.47 -11.41 -3.11
C ILE A 47 10.82 -10.96 -3.68
N HIS A 48 11.74 -11.90 -3.82
CA HIS A 48 13.11 -11.58 -4.23
C HIS A 48 13.28 -11.44 -5.76
N LYS A 49 12.44 -12.10 -6.56
CA LYS A 49 12.47 -12.10 -8.05
C LYS A 49 11.10 -12.46 -8.61
N GLY A 50 10.87 -12.17 -9.89
CA GLY A 50 9.67 -12.58 -10.63
C GLY A 50 8.47 -11.64 -10.50
N TRP A 51 8.58 -10.59 -9.69
CA TRP A 51 7.63 -9.49 -9.69
C TRP A 51 8.08 -8.39 -10.65
N LEU A 52 7.13 -7.89 -11.44
CA LEU A 52 7.34 -6.77 -12.36
C LEU A 52 6.13 -5.85 -12.27
N GLU A 53 6.36 -4.59 -11.90
CA GLU A 53 5.31 -3.58 -11.88
C GLU A 53 4.96 -3.14 -13.30
N ILE A 54 3.66 -3.03 -13.62
CA ILE A 54 3.19 -2.58 -14.93
C ILE A 54 2.60 -1.19 -14.79
N HIS A 55 3.30 -0.19 -15.34
CA HIS A 55 2.86 1.22 -15.33
C HIS A 55 2.56 1.78 -16.72
N ASN A 56 3.07 1.11 -17.76
CA ASN A 56 2.98 1.58 -19.14
C ASN A 56 3.09 0.41 -20.13
N ALA A 57 2.93 0.73 -21.42
CA ALA A 57 3.00 -0.26 -22.50
C ALA A 57 4.37 -0.96 -22.60
N ASP A 58 5.47 -0.27 -22.25
CA ASP A 58 6.80 -0.86 -22.28
C ASP A 58 6.96 -1.96 -21.21
N HIS A 59 6.38 -1.76 -20.02
CA HIS A 59 6.36 -2.78 -18.97
C HIS A 59 5.52 -4.00 -19.38
N ILE A 60 4.43 -3.80 -20.12
CA ILE A 60 3.63 -4.89 -20.70
C ILE A 60 4.48 -5.70 -21.69
N ALA A 61 5.18 -5.02 -22.60
CA ALA A 61 6.04 -5.68 -23.58
C ALA A 61 7.19 -6.46 -22.91
N LEU A 62 7.75 -5.93 -21.82
CA LEU A 62 8.76 -6.61 -21.00
C LEU A 62 8.20 -7.85 -20.29
N ALA A 63 6.99 -7.73 -19.71
CA ALA A 63 6.31 -8.87 -19.07
C ALA A 63 6.07 -10.00 -20.08
N GLN A 64 5.55 -9.67 -21.27
CA GLN A 64 5.26 -10.65 -22.33
C GLN A 64 6.51 -11.42 -22.80
N LYS A 65 7.66 -10.75 -22.92
CA LYS A 65 8.94 -11.41 -23.23
C LYS A 65 9.36 -12.42 -22.16
N SER A 66 8.98 -12.18 -20.91
CA SER A 66 9.33 -13.04 -19.77
C SER A 66 8.54 -14.36 -19.76
N PHE A 67 7.42 -14.45 -20.50
CA PHE A 67 6.59 -15.67 -20.64
C PHE A 67 6.90 -16.52 -21.88
N THR A 68 7.77 -16.05 -22.77
CA THR A 68 8.08 -16.69 -24.07
C THR A 68 9.51 -17.21 -24.17
N ALA A 69 10.30 -17.10 -23.10
CA ALA A 69 11.64 -17.67 -22.96
C ALA A 69 11.58 -19.08 -22.34
#